data_AF-A0ABD2XPZ1-F1
#
_entry.id   AF-A0ABD2XPZ1-F1
#
_cell.length_a   1.000
_cell.length_b   1.000
_cell.length_c   1.000
_cell.angle_alpha   90.00
_cell.angle_beta   90.00
_cell.angle_gamma   90.00
#
_symmetry.space_group_name_H-M   'P 1'
#
loop_
_entity.id
_entity.type
_entity.pdbx_description
1 polymer ?
#
loop_
_entity_poly.entity_id
_entity_poly.type
_entity_poly.pdbx_seq_one_letter_code
_entity_poly.pdbx_strand_id
1 'polypeptide(L)'
;MHHSSMFTVLQQEEDQELEQQCEDAVYQIACTRTSYSIGCANQYGKYLTLTTKRQTTKVQNSMAPKYTVPVITNEQQELFNQFEQSVDNKNSQSNIKNEIKDTSNQVKELKSIFNQIKVQSQSDMVRCIRGDIESD
;
A
#
# COMPACT_ATOMS: atom_id res chain seq x y z
N MET A 1 -30.82 -33.26 -90.32
CA MET A 1 -31.00 -34.20 -89.20
C MET A 1 -29.73 -34.43 -88.36
N HIS A 2 -28.53 -33.96 -88.76
CA HIS A 2 -27.30 -34.19 -87.98
C HIS A 2 -27.08 -33.27 -86.76
N HIS A 3 -27.68 -32.08 -86.73
CA HIS A 3 -27.52 -31.15 -85.58
C HIS A 3 -28.16 -31.65 -84.27
N SER A 4 -29.26 -32.40 -84.37
CA SER A 4 -29.95 -32.94 -83.18
C SER A 4 -29.13 -34.03 -82.48
N SER A 5 -28.29 -34.75 -83.22
CA SER A 5 -27.48 -35.86 -82.69
C SER A 5 -26.20 -35.37 -82.01
N MET A 6 -25.65 -34.23 -82.45
CA MET A 6 -24.44 -33.66 -81.86
C MET A 6 -24.74 -32.94 -80.53
N PHE A 7 -25.92 -32.29 -80.45
CA PHE A 7 -26.40 -31.65 -79.22
C PHE A 7 -26.63 -32.66 -78.09
N THR A 8 -27.18 -33.84 -78.40
CA THR A 8 -27.38 -34.92 -77.42
C THR A 8 -26.07 -35.55 -76.96
N VAL A 9 -25.03 -35.59 -77.79
CA VAL A 9 -23.72 -36.16 -77.40
C VAL A 9 -22.98 -35.20 -76.46
N LEU A 10 -22.98 -33.90 -76.76
CA LEU A 10 -22.35 -32.89 -75.89
C LEU A 10 -23.02 -32.83 -74.52
N GLN A 11 -24.34 -32.93 -74.46
CA GLN A 11 -25.07 -32.94 -73.20
C GLN A 11 -24.81 -34.21 -72.38
N GLN A 12 -24.60 -35.34 -73.05
CA GLN A 12 -24.26 -36.60 -72.40
C GLN A 12 -22.82 -36.62 -71.86
N GLU A 13 -21.89 -35.91 -72.52
CA GLU A 13 -20.53 -35.69 -72.04
C GLU A 13 -20.51 -34.75 -70.81
N GLU A 14 -21.31 -33.68 -70.82
CA GLU A 14 -21.47 -32.78 -69.66
C GLU A 14 -22.08 -33.49 -68.44
N ASP A 15 -23.09 -34.33 -68.67
CA ASP A 15 -23.72 -35.12 -67.59
C ASP A 15 -22.74 -36.15 -66.98
N GLN A 16 -21.89 -36.78 -67.81
CA GLN A 16 -20.85 -37.71 -67.33
C GLN A 16 -19.76 -36.99 -66.54
N GLU A 17 -19.35 -35.80 -66.97
CA GLU A 17 -18.38 -34.99 -66.24
C GLU A 17 -18.93 -34.57 -64.86
N LEU A 18 -20.20 -34.16 -64.81
CA LEU A 18 -20.86 -33.80 -63.55
C LEU A 18 -20.99 -35.00 -62.60
N GLU A 19 -21.35 -36.17 -63.13
CA GLU A 19 -21.43 -37.42 -62.35
C GLU A 19 -20.07 -37.79 -61.76
N GLN A 20 -19.00 -37.70 -62.56
CA GLN A 20 -17.64 -37.95 -62.09
C GLN A 20 -17.24 -36.97 -60.97
N GLN A 21 -17.56 -35.68 -61.12
CA GLN A 21 -17.29 -34.68 -60.07
C GLN A 21 -18.05 -34.99 -58.78
N CYS A 22 -19.28 -35.49 -58.88
CA CYS A 22 -20.07 -35.91 -57.73
C CYS A 22 -19.45 -37.12 -57.03
N GLU A 23 -19.03 -38.14 -57.79
CA GLU A 23 -18.34 -39.32 -57.25
C GLU A 23 -17.04 -38.94 -56.56
N ASP A 24 -16.22 -38.10 -57.20
CA ASP A 24 -14.96 -37.60 -56.65
C ASP A 24 -15.21 -36.83 -55.35
N ALA A 25 -16.22 -35.95 -55.32
CA ALA A 25 -16.57 -35.19 -54.12
C ALA A 25 -17.01 -36.11 -52.97
N VAL A 26 -17.85 -37.11 -53.25
CA VAL A 26 -18.30 -38.08 -52.24
C VAL A 26 -17.11 -38.89 -51.71
N TYR A 27 -16.22 -39.33 -52.59
CA TYR A 27 -15.01 -40.05 -52.22
C TYR A 27 -14.11 -39.20 -51.31
N GLN A 28 -13.83 -37.95 -51.69
CA GLN A 28 -13.03 -37.02 -50.88
C GLN A 28 -13.63 -36.76 -49.50
N ILE A 29 -14.96 -36.60 -49.43
CA ILE A 29 -15.67 -36.44 -48.15
C ILE A 29 -15.52 -37.69 -47.30
N ALA A 30 -15.66 -38.89 -47.86
CA ALA A 30 -15.51 -40.14 -47.13
C ALA A 30 -14.09 -40.35 -46.60
N CYS A 31 -13.08 -40.08 -47.44
CA CYS A 31 -11.67 -40.09 -47.06
C CYS A 31 -11.39 -39.10 -45.93
N THR A 32 -11.87 -37.85 -46.09
CA THR A 32 -11.70 -36.79 -45.09
C THR A 32 -12.39 -37.14 -43.78
N ARG A 33 -13.63 -37.65 -43.81
CA ARG A 33 -14.36 -38.06 -42.60
C ARG A 33 -13.59 -39.11 -41.79
N THR A 34 -12.89 -40.00 -42.49
CA THR A 34 -12.08 -41.05 -41.86
C THR A 34 -10.78 -40.50 -41.29
N SER A 35 -10.06 -39.66 -42.03
CA SER A 35 -8.72 -39.18 -41.63
C SER A 35 -8.74 -37.94 -40.72
N TYR A 36 -9.73 -37.07 -40.87
CA TYR A 36 -9.77 -35.76 -40.21
C TYR A 36 -9.87 -35.89 -38.70
N SER A 37 -10.78 -36.73 -38.20
CA SER A 37 -10.95 -36.97 -36.77
C SER A 37 -9.68 -37.51 -36.11
N ILE A 38 -8.99 -38.44 -36.78
CA ILE A 38 -7.70 -39.00 -36.35
C ILE A 38 -6.63 -37.90 -36.33
N GLY A 39 -6.57 -37.07 -37.38
CA GLY A 39 -5.65 -35.93 -37.46
C GLY A 39 -5.86 -34.94 -36.30
N CYS A 40 -7.12 -34.57 -36.03
CA CYS A 40 -7.48 -33.69 -34.91
C CYS A 40 -7.09 -34.30 -33.57
N ALA A 41 -7.39 -35.58 -33.34
CA ALA A 41 -7.05 -36.26 -32.09
C ALA A 41 -5.53 -36.28 -31.85
N ASN A 42 -4.74 -36.54 -32.88
CA ASN A 42 -3.27 -36.54 -32.81
C ASN A 42 -2.71 -35.15 -32.47
N GLN A 43 -3.23 -34.09 -33.08
CA GLN A 43 -2.81 -32.73 -32.78
C GLN A 43 -3.22 -32.30 -31.37
N TYR A 44 -4.43 -32.66 -30.96
CA TYR A 44 -4.92 -32.39 -29.61
C TYR A 44 -4.08 -33.11 -28.55
N GLY A 45 -3.69 -34.36 -28.78
CA GLY A 45 -2.79 -35.11 -27.91
C GLY A 45 -1.44 -34.40 -27.72
N LYS A 46 -0.81 -33.94 -28.82
CA LYS A 46 0.43 -33.16 -28.75
C LYS A 46 0.27 -31.87 -27.95
N TYR A 47 -0.80 -31.14 -28.19
CA TYR A 47 -1.11 -29.90 -27.46
C TYR A 47 -1.25 -30.15 -25.97
N LEU A 48 -1.99 -31.18 -25.57
CA LEU A 48 -2.15 -31.58 -24.17
C LEU A 48 -0.82 -31.91 -23.54
N THR A 49 0.00 -32.76 -24.18
CA THR A 49 1.33 -33.12 -23.65
C THR A 49 2.21 -31.90 -23.41
N LEU A 50 2.28 -30.98 -24.37
CA LEU A 50 3.06 -29.75 -24.24
C LEU A 50 2.53 -28.84 -23.13
N THR A 51 1.21 -28.72 -23.02
CA THR A 51 0.56 -27.88 -22.00
C THR A 51 0.77 -28.46 -20.61
N THR A 52 0.56 -29.76 -20.42
CA THR A 52 0.86 -30.45 -19.17
C THR A 52 2.33 -30.28 -18.81
N LYS A 53 3.25 -30.53 -19.75
CA LYS A 53 4.70 -30.34 -19.49
C LYS A 53 5.00 -28.92 -19.05
N ARG A 54 4.45 -27.90 -19.72
CA ARG A 54 4.64 -26.49 -19.35
C ARG A 54 4.17 -26.19 -17.93
N GLN A 55 3.02 -26.72 -17.54
CA GLN A 55 2.42 -26.49 -16.22
C GLN A 55 3.11 -27.27 -15.10
N THR A 56 3.58 -28.48 -15.37
CA THR A 56 4.21 -29.35 -14.37
C THR A 56 5.72 -29.17 -14.28
N THR A 57 6.35 -28.54 -15.28
CA THR A 57 7.78 -28.24 -15.22
C THR A 57 8.02 -27.27 -14.07
N LYS A 58 8.83 -27.71 -13.10
CA LYS A 58 9.28 -26.87 -12.00
C LYS A 58 10.05 -25.69 -12.59
N VAL A 59 9.52 -24.48 -12.42
CA VAL A 59 10.24 -23.26 -12.81
C VAL A 59 11.43 -23.13 -11.86
N GLN A 60 12.63 -23.17 -12.42
CA GLN A 60 13.83 -22.87 -11.67
C GLN A 60 13.87 -21.36 -11.45
N ASN A 61 13.28 -20.91 -10.34
CA ASN A 61 13.32 -19.51 -9.97
C ASN A 61 14.77 -19.12 -9.76
N SER A 62 15.24 -18.11 -10.49
CA SER A 62 16.54 -17.49 -10.23
C SER A 62 16.58 -17.06 -8.77
N MET A 63 17.70 -17.33 -8.10
CA MET A 63 17.90 -16.89 -6.72
C MET A 63 17.63 -15.38 -6.65
N ALA A 64 16.66 -14.99 -5.82
CA ALA A 64 16.30 -13.59 -5.67
C ALA A 64 17.56 -12.78 -5.30
N PRO A 65 17.76 -11.57 -5.87
CA PRO A 65 18.85 -10.72 -5.47
C PRO A 65 18.82 -10.52 -3.96
N LYS A 66 19.94 -10.78 -3.29
CA LYS A 66 20.08 -10.49 -1.86
C LYS A 66 20.16 -8.99 -1.68
N TYR A 67 19.03 -8.35 -1.42
CA TYR A 67 19.02 -6.96 -0.97
C TYR A 67 19.45 -6.92 0.49
N THR A 68 20.54 -6.21 0.78
CA THR A 68 20.92 -5.89 2.16
C THR A 68 19.94 -4.86 2.71
N VAL A 69 19.39 -5.11 3.89
CA VAL A 69 18.61 -4.13 4.64
C VAL A 69 19.53 -2.93 4.92
N PRO A 70 19.13 -1.68 4.58
CA PRO A 70 19.91 -0.52 4.93
C PRO A 70 20.06 -0.44 6.44
N VAL A 71 21.30 -0.47 6.92
CA VAL A 71 21.62 -0.29 8.34
C VAL A 71 21.94 1.19 8.54
N ILE A 72 21.27 1.81 9.51
CA ILE A 72 21.60 3.17 9.92
C ILE A 72 23.02 3.15 10.47
N THR A 73 23.89 3.95 9.86
CA THR A 73 25.28 4.08 10.30
C THR A 73 25.35 4.86 11.61
N ASN A 74 26.44 4.68 12.36
CA ASN A 74 26.66 5.43 13.61
C ASN A 74 26.64 6.94 13.37
N GLU A 75 27.18 7.40 12.24
CA GLU A 75 27.17 8.82 11.84
C GLU A 75 25.75 9.35 11.65
N GLN A 76 24.87 8.56 11.01
CA GLN A 76 23.46 8.91 10.84
C GLN A 76 22.73 8.91 12.18
N GLN A 77 23.02 7.95 13.07
CA GLN A 77 22.46 7.91 14.41
C GLN A 77 22.88 9.12 15.25
N GLU A 78 24.14 9.55 15.15
CA GLU A 78 24.63 10.75 15.81
C GLU A 78 23.94 12.02 15.31
N LEU A 79 23.68 12.13 14.00
CA LEU A 79 22.92 13.24 13.44
C LEU A 79 21.48 13.31 13.98
N PHE A 80 20.80 12.16 14.12
CA PHE A 80 19.47 12.12 14.74
C PHE A 80 19.50 12.56 16.21
N ASN A 81 20.49 12.09 16.97
CA ASN A 81 20.64 12.45 18.37
C ASN A 81 20.96 13.95 18.55
N GLN A 82 21.78 14.53 17.66
CA GLN A 82 22.07 15.97 17.66
C GLN A 82 20.82 16.80 17.33
N PHE A 83 20.00 16.33 16.41
CA PHE A 83 18.74 16.98 16.07
C PHE A 83 17.78 17.01 17.26
N GLU A 84 17.56 15.88 17.94
CA GLU A 84 16.72 15.80 19.15
C GLU A 84 17.24 16.74 20.26
N GLN A 85 18.54 16.73 20.53
CA GLN A 85 19.14 17.61 21.55
C GLN A 85 19.05 19.10 21.18
N SER A 86 19.06 19.45 19.89
CA SER A 86 18.92 20.85 19.47
C SER A 86 17.51 21.42 19.74
N VAL A 87 16.50 20.55 19.76
CA VAL A 87 15.09 20.91 20.01
C VAL A 87 14.85 21.14 21.50
N ASP A 88 15.47 20.33 22.37
CA ASP A 88 15.29 20.45 23.83
C ASP A 88 16.08 21.60 24.47
N ASN A 89 17.21 22.01 23.87
CA ASN A 89 18.19 22.83 24.58
C ASN A 89 18.08 24.36 24.36
N LYS A 90 17.04 24.87 23.68
CA LYS A 90 17.04 26.30 23.29
C LYS A 90 16.11 27.28 23.99
N ASN A 91 15.01 26.94 24.68
CA ASN A 91 14.13 28.03 25.17
C ASN A 91 13.32 27.89 26.48
N SER A 92 13.26 26.74 27.17
CA SER A 92 12.18 26.56 28.17
C SER A 92 12.60 26.42 29.63
N GLN A 93 13.82 26.04 29.99
CA GLN A 93 14.13 25.73 31.40
C GLN A 93 14.81 26.84 32.22
N SER A 94 15.58 27.74 31.60
CA SER A 94 16.35 28.76 32.35
C SER A 94 15.48 29.92 32.84
N ASN A 95 14.56 30.43 32.02
CA ASN A 95 13.67 31.54 32.41
C ASN A 95 12.64 31.12 33.46
N ILE A 96 12.01 29.95 33.30
CA ILE A 96 10.97 29.47 34.22
C ILE A 96 11.51 29.31 35.65
N LYS A 97 12.75 28.84 35.81
CA LYS A 97 13.36 28.65 37.13
C LYS A 97 13.61 29.97 37.87
N ASN A 98 13.99 31.02 37.14
CA ASN A 98 14.21 32.35 37.71
C ASN A 98 12.87 33.01 38.09
N GLU A 99 11.87 32.94 37.20
CA GLU A 99 10.53 33.48 37.45
C GLU A 99 9.84 32.82 38.66
N ILE A 100 9.98 31.50 38.82
CA ILE A 100 9.45 30.78 40.00
C ILE A 100 10.13 31.24 41.28
N LYS A 101 11.45 31.47 41.25
CA LYS A 101 12.21 31.91 42.42
C LYS A 101 11.81 33.33 42.83
N ASP A 102 11.64 34.23 41.86
CA ASP A 102 11.24 35.61 42.10
C ASP A 102 9.81 35.67 42.66
N THR A 103 8.89 34.91 42.08
CA THR A 103 7.50 34.79 42.58
C THR A 103 7.48 34.23 44.02
N SER A 104 8.31 33.23 44.32
CA SER A 104 8.42 32.66 45.68
C SER A 104 8.89 33.68 46.71
N ASN A 105 9.84 34.55 46.33
CA ASN A 105 10.34 35.60 47.21
C ASN A 105 9.28 36.67 47.48
N GLN A 106 8.56 37.12 46.44
CA GLN A 106 7.46 38.08 46.58
C GLN A 106 6.35 37.58 47.51
N VAL A 107 5.99 36.29 47.42
CA VAL A 107 4.98 35.69 48.31
C VAL A 107 5.44 35.68 49.78
N LYS A 108 6.74 35.45 50.03
CA LYS A 108 7.29 35.51 51.40
C LYS A 108 7.26 36.92 51.96
N GLU A 109 7.60 37.92 51.15
CA GLU A 109 7.53 39.32 51.52
C GLU A 109 6.10 39.76 51.84
N LEU A 110 5.14 39.42 50.98
CA LEU A 110 3.71 39.69 51.21
C LEU A 110 3.21 39.04 52.50
N LYS A 111 3.63 37.81 52.80
CA LYS A 111 3.30 37.13 54.05
C LYS A 111 3.88 37.86 55.27
N SER A 112 5.10 38.39 55.16
CA SER A 112 5.72 39.19 56.21
C SER A 112 4.96 40.48 56.46
N ILE A 113 4.62 41.23 55.40
CA ILE A 113 3.84 42.46 55.47
C ILE A 113 2.46 42.19 56.09
N PHE A 114 1.79 41.12 55.67
CA PHE A 114 0.49 40.73 56.24
C PHE A 114 0.58 40.47 57.74
N ASN A 115 1.63 39.77 58.20
CA ASN A 115 1.85 39.52 59.62
C ASN A 115 2.13 40.82 60.39
N GLN A 116 2.90 41.75 59.81
CA GLN A 116 3.15 43.06 60.43
C GLN A 116 1.85 43.85 60.58
N ILE A 117 1.03 43.92 59.53
CA ILE A 117 -0.29 44.58 59.57
C ILE A 117 -1.19 43.94 60.62
N LYS A 118 -1.22 42.60 60.70
CA LYS A 118 -2.03 41.88 61.69
C LYS A 118 -1.61 42.21 63.12
N VAL A 119 -0.31 42.17 63.42
CA VAL A 119 0.22 42.47 64.75
C VAL A 119 -0.03 43.94 65.10
N GLN A 120 0.17 44.85 64.15
CA GLN A 120 -0.06 46.28 64.35
C GLN A 120 -1.54 46.57 64.61
N SER A 121 -2.45 45.99 63.82
CA SER A 121 -3.90 46.11 64.02
C SER A 121 -4.35 45.60 65.38
N GLN A 122 -3.80 44.46 65.84
CA GLN A 122 -4.07 43.95 67.18
C GLN A 122 -3.53 44.88 68.27
N SER A 123 -2.32 45.42 68.10
CA SER A 123 -1.73 46.37 69.04
C SER A 123 -2.53 47.67 69.12
N ASP A 124 -2.96 48.22 67.98
CA ASP A 124 -3.76 49.44 67.92
C ASP A 124 -5.15 49.21 68.53
N MET A 125 -5.78 48.06 68.28
CA MET A 125 -7.06 47.69 68.92
C MET A 125 -6.93 47.59 70.44
N VAL A 126 -5.88 46.94 70.96
CA VAL A 126 -5.62 46.87 72.40
C VAL A 126 -5.38 48.26 72.98
N ARG A 127 -4.69 49.14 72.24
CA ARG A 127 -4.46 50.52 72.68
C ARG A 127 -5.75 51.33 72.75
N CYS A 128 -6.65 51.20 71.78
CA CYS A 128 -7.97 51.84 71.83
C CYS A 128 -8.78 51.31 73.03
N ILE A 129 -8.88 49.99 73.21
CA ILE A 129 -9.61 49.39 74.33
C ILE A 129 -9.04 49.81 75.70
N ARG A 130 -7.71 49.94 75.81
CA ARG A 130 -7.05 50.35 77.06
C ARG A 130 -7.13 51.85 77.30
N GLY A 131 -7.14 52.66 76.24
CA GLY A 131 -7.36 54.11 76.32
C GLY A 131 -8.75 54.48 76.83
N ASP A 132 -9.74 53.61 76.65
CA ASP A 132 -11.11 53.78 77.17
C ASP A 132 -11.27 53.38 78.66
N ILE A 133 -10.21 52.90 79.33
CA ILE A 133 -10.21 52.59 80.78
C ILE A 133 -9.63 53.76 81.62
N GLU A 134 -9.03 54.76 80.97
CA GLU A 134 -8.60 56.00 81.63
C GLU A 134 -9.43 57.18 81.10
N SER A 135 -10.73 57.19 81.41
CA SER A 135 -11.54 58.41 81.44
C SER A 135 -12.59 58.28 82.55
N ASP A 136 -12.29 59.04 83.62
CA ASP A 136 -13.01 59.29 84.88
C ASP A 136 -13.14 58.16 85.93
#